data_AF-A0A7Y6GDC8-F1
#
_entry.id   AF-A0A7Y6GDC8-F1
#
_cell.length_a   1.000
_cell.length_b   1.000
_cell.length_c   1.000
_cell.angle_alpha   90.00
_cell.angle_beta   90.00
_cell.angle_gamma   90.00
#
_symmetry.space_group_name_H-M   'P 1'
#
loop_
_entity.id
_entity.type
_entity.pdbx_description
1 polymer ?
#
loop_
_entity_poly.entity_id
_entity_poly.type
_entity_poly.pdbx_seq_one_letter_code
_entity_poly.pdbx_strand_id
1 'polypeptide(L)'
;MTTAMSYTERALFLAAVKDLGEGDEIMAATYDLFVDMAASTPAPWADTDPHAAELYLVSRGTDPAVAAAGAAEFEVNFRAIVAMGTGEPVHDFRQIADWIAEHVDARQ
;
A
#
# COMPACT_ATOMS: atom_id res chain seq x y z
N MET A 1 15.07 17.41 0.81
CA MET A 1 14.20 16.87 1.87
C MET A 1 12.84 17.49 1.68
N THR A 2 11.89 16.75 1.13
CA THR A 2 10.47 17.10 1.18
C THR A 2 9.99 16.84 2.60
N THR A 3 9.47 17.87 3.26
CA THR A 3 8.90 17.73 4.61
C THR A 3 7.63 16.88 4.50
N ALA A 4 7.51 15.85 5.33
CA ALA A 4 6.30 15.01 5.36
C ALA A 4 5.07 15.86 5.69
N MET A 5 3.99 15.68 4.93
CA MET A 5 2.73 16.41 5.15
C MET A 5 2.15 16.10 6.52
N SER A 6 1.67 17.13 7.22
CA SER A 6 0.86 17.03 8.43
C SER A 6 -0.49 16.38 8.15
N TYR A 7 -1.13 15.79 9.17
CA TYR A 7 -2.44 15.16 9.01
C TYR A 7 -3.50 16.09 8.41
N THR A 8 -3.48 17.37 8.77
CA THR A 8 -4.40 18.37 8.21
C THR A 8 -4.12 18.63 6.72
N GLU A 9 -2.85 18.72 6.32
CA GLU A 9 -2.48 18.90 4.91
C GLU A 9 -2.91 17.69 4.06
N ARG A 10 -2.80 16.47 4.60
CA ARG A 10 -3.27 15.25 3.91
C ARG A 10 -4.78 15.28 3.68
N ALA A 11 -5.55 15.66 4.69
CA ALA A 11 -7.01 15.77 4.58
C ALA A 11 -7.44 16.86 3.58
N LEU A 12 -6.77 18.01 3.58
CA LEU A 12 -7.01 19.10 2.63
C LEU A 12 -6.67 18.69 1.19
N PHE A 13 -5.58 17.95 1.00
CA PHE A 13 -5.21 17.40 -0.31
C PHE A 13 -6.28 16.42 -0.83
N LEU A 14 -6.72 15.46 -0.01
CA LEU A 14 -7.77 14.50 -0.40
C LEU A 14 -9.08 15.21 -0.76
N ALA A 15 -9.45 16.26 -0.01
CA ALA A 15 -10.63 17.08 -0.32
C ALA A 15 -10.48 17.82 -1.66
N ALA A 16 -9.30 18.38 -1.94
CA ALA A 16 -9.03 19.08 -3.19
C ALA A 16 -9.01 18.14 -4.41
N VAL A 17 -8.37 16.97 -4.29
CA VAL A 17 -8.32 15.95 -5.36
C VAL A 17 -9.70 15.45 -5.75
N LYS A 18 -10.59 15.25 -4.77
CA LYS A 18 -11.98 14.83 -5.01
C LYS A 18 -12.75 15.78 -5.95
N ASP A 19 -12.39 17.06 -5.96
CA ASP A 19 -13.08 18.11 -6.70
C ASP A 19 -12.40 18.46 -8.05
N LEU A 20 -11.18 17.98 -8.31
CA LEU A 20 -10.33 18.45 -9.43
C LEU A 20 -10.35 17.60 -10.73
N GLY A 21 -10.97 16.42 -10.75
CA GLY A 21 -11.12 15.60 -11.98
C GLY A 21 -9.88 14.79 -12.40
N GLU A 22 -9.98 14.11 -13.55
CA GLU A 22 -9.06 13.04 -14.00
C GLU A 22 -7.74 13.57 -14.60
N GLY A 23 -6.60 13.11 -14.07
CA GLY A 23 -5.28 13.30 -14.64
C GLY A 23 -4.23 12.39 -13.98
N ASP A 24 -3.24 11.94 -14.75
CA ASP A 24 -2.21 10.99 -14.28
C ASP A 24 -1.39 11.53 -13.09
N GLU A 25 -1.15 12.85 -13.07
CA GLU A 25 -0.43 13.54 -11.99
C GLU A 25 -1.20 13.52 -10.66
N ILE A 26 -2.54 13.60 -10.73
CA ILE A 26 -3.42 13.54 -9.56
C ILE A 26 -3.46 12.11 -9.00
N MET A 27 -3.52 11.11 -9.88
CA MET A 27 -3.45 9.71 -9.46
C MET A 27 -2.11 9.38 -8.81
N ALA A 28 -1.00 9.83 -9.40
CA ALA A 28 0.34 9.64 -8.84
C ALA A 28 0.48 10.32 -7.46
N ALA A 29 0.08 11.58 -7.34
CA ALA A 29 0.15 12.30 -6.07
C ALA A 29 -0.77 11.70 -4.99
N THR A 30 -1.92 11.15 -5.39
CA THR A 30 -2.82 10.43 -4.47
C THR A 30 -2.18 9.13 -4.00
N TYR A 31 -1.60 8.35 -4.92
CA TYR A 31 -0.88 7.13 -4.57
C TYR A 31 0.28 7.41 -3.59
N ASP A 32 1.12 8.41 -3.89
CA ASP A 32 2.24 8.80 -3.02
C ASP A 32 1.76 9.18 -1.61
N LEU A 33 0.63 9.90 -1.51
CA LEU A 33 0.03 10.22 -0.22
C LEU A 33 -0.41 8.97 0.55
N PHE A 34 -1.04 8.00 -0.11
CA PHE A 34 -1.44 6.74 0.55
C PHE A 34 -0.23 5.91 0.99
N VAL A 35 0.85 5.89 0.20
CA VAL A 35 2.13 5.27 0.56
C VAL A 35 2.71 5.93 1.81
N ASP A 36 2.77 7.26 1.86
CA ASP A 36 3.24 8.01 3.04
C ASP A 36 2.38 7.72 4.28
N MET A 37 1.07 7.60 4.11
CA MET A 37 0.16 7.22 5.19
C MET A 37 0.44 5.80 5.69
N ALA A 38 0.57 4.82 4.78
CA ALA A 38 0.86 3.44 5.10
C ALA A 38 2.24 3.25 5.75
N ALA A 39 3.26 3.99 5.30
CA ALA A 39 4.61 3.97 5.87
C ALA A 39 4.66 4.54 7.29
N SER A 40 3.81 5.54 7.59
CA SER A 40 3.75 6.16 8.92
C SER A 40 3.01 5.35 9.99
N THR A 41 2.33 4.27 9.59
CA THR A 41 1.54 3.42 10.49
C THR A 41 1.97 1.97 10.36
N PRO A 42 2.44 1.30 11.45
CA PRO A 42 2.75 -0.13 11.41
C PRO A 42 1.59 -0.95 10.82
N ALA A 43 1.91 -2.05 10.13
CA ALA A 43 0.86 -2.94 9.67
C ALA A 43 0.06 -3.51 10.84
N PRO A 44 -1.26 -3.68 10.71
CA PRO A 44 -2.08 -4.26 11.78
C PRO A 44 -1.64 -5.65 12.23
N TRP A 45 -0.99 -6.41 11.34
CA TRP A 45 -0.44 -7.74 11.63
C TRP A 45 1.02 -7.71 12.09
N ALA A 46 1.65 -6.55 12.26
CA ALA A 46 3.10 -6.47 12.57
C ALA A 46 3.50 -7.27 13.82
N ASP A 47 2.63 -7.35 14.83
CA ASP A 47 2.89 -8.11 16.06
C ASP A 47 2.51 -9.59 15.97
N THR A 48 1.53 -9.93 15.13
CA THR A 48 0.96 -11.29 15.06
C THR A 48 1.54 -12.13 13.94
N ASP A 49 1.95 -11.50 12.84
CA ASP A 49 2.55 -12.13 11.66
C ASP A 49 3.57 -11.17 10.99
N PRO A 50 4.72 -10.91 11.65
CA PRO A 50 5.72 -9.96 11.16
C PRO A 50 6.38 -10.34 9.83
N HIS A 51 6.25 -11.60 9.38
CA HIS A 51 6.88 -12.11 8.18
C HIS A 51 5.87 -12.41 7.05
N ALA A 52 4.60 -11.99 7.19
CA ALA A 52 3.55 -12.28 6.23
C ALA A 52 3.95 -11.91 4.78
N ALA A 53 4.48 -10.70 4.59
CA ALA A 53 4.94 -10.20 3.29
C ALA A 53 6.12 -10.99 2.72
N GLU A 54 7.12 -11.30 3.55
CA GLU A 54 8.29 -12.07 3.16
C GLU A 54 7.87 -13.48 2.72
N LEU A 55 7.11 -14.19 3.55
CA LEU A 55 6.62 -15.54 3.28
C LEU A 55 5.74 -15.57 2.02
N TYR A 56 4.92 -14.55 1.82
CA TYR A 56 4.13 -14.40 0.61
C TYR A 56 5.03 -14.27 -0.63
N LEU A 57 6.00 -13.36 -0.63
CA LEU A 57 6.93 -13.19 -1.75
C LEU A 57 7.72 -14.47 -2.06
N VAL A 58 8.17 -15.19 -1.03
CA VAL A 58 8.85 -16.49 -1.19
C VAL A 58 7.91 -17.54 -1.78
N SER A 59 6.66 -17.62 -1.30
CA SER A 59 5.66 -18.56 -1.83
C SER A 59 5.35 -18.31 -3.32
N ARG A 60 5.58 -17.08 -3.79
CA ARG A 60 5.43 -16.64 -5.17
C ARG A 60 6.69 -16.87 -6.02
N GLY A 61 7.72 -17.50 -5.45
CA GLY A 61 8.97 -17.84 -6.14
C GLY A 61 10.05 -16.77 -6.06
N THR A 62 9.90 -15.74 -5.23
CA THR A 62 10.97 -14.76 -4.98
C THR A 62 12.08 -15.40 -4.15
N ASP A 63 13.33 -15.14 -4.51
CA ASP A 63 14.48 -15.58 -3.70
C ASP A 63 14.34 -15.08 -2.24
N PRO A 64 14.59 -15.90 -1.21
CA PRO A 64 14.40 -15.50 0.18
C PRO A 64 15.15 -14.23 0.60
N ALA A 65 16.38 -14.01 0.10
CA ALA A 65 17.13 -12.82 0.45
C ALA A 65 16.52 -11.57 -0.20
N VAL A 66 16.02 -11.69 -1.43
CA VAL A 66 15.32 -10.62 -2.13
C VAL A 66 13.96 -10.34 -1.46
N ALA A 67 13.22 -11.38 -1.08
CA ALA A 67 11.95 -11.26 -0.38
C ALA A 67 12.11 -10.55 0.96
N ALA A 68 13.09 -10.95 1.78
CA ALA A 68 13.38 -10.31 3.06
C ALA A 68 13.76 -8.82 2.89
N ALA A 69 14.53 -8.49 1.85
CA ALA A 69 14.92 -7.11 1.56
C ALA A 69 13.75 -6.23 1.07
N GLY A 70 12.81 -6.81 0.33
CA GLY A 70 11.69 -6.09 -0.29
C GLY A 70 10.36 -6.13 0.49
N ALA A 71 10.24 -6.97 1.52
CA ALA A 71 8.98 -7.23 2.21
C ALA A 71 8.31 -5.96 2.76
N ALA A 72 9.07 -5.08 3.41
CA ALA A 72 8.52 -3.85 4.00
C ALA A 72 8.00 -2.87 2.93
N GLU A 73 8.76 -2.70 1.84
CA GLU A 73 8.35 -1.84 0.72
C GLU A 73 7.11 -2.41 0.02
N PHE A 74 7.10 -3.71 -0.25
CA PHE A 74 5.95 -4.42 -0.81
C PHE A 74 4.70 -4.20 0.05
N GLU A 75 4.84 -4.37 1.36
CA GLU A 75 3.72 -4.24 2.30
C GLU A 75 3.14 -2.82 2.29
N VAL A 76 3.98 -1.79 2.36
CA VAL A 76 3.53 -0.39 2.33
C VAL A 76 2.80 -0.08 1.02
N ASN A 77 3.39 -0.45 -0.11
CA ASN A 77 2.82 -0.18 -1.42
C ASN A 77 1.48 -0.89 -1.62
N PHE A 78 1.38 -2.17 -1.24
CA PHE A 78 0.12 -2.90 -1.39
C PHE A 78 -0.95 -2.49 -0.38
N ARG A 79 -0.59 -2.07 0.83
CA ARG A 79 -1.56 -1.45 1.75
C ARG A 79 -2.17 -0.19 1.17
N ALA A 80 -1.36 0.63 0.50
CA ALA A 80 -1.83 1.82 -0.21
C ALA A 80 -2.76 1.44 -1.38
N ILE A 81 -2.35 0.50 -2.24
CA ILE A 81 -3.13 0.06 -3.42
C ILE A 81 -4.49 -0.51 -3.00
N VAL A 82 -4.50 -1.44 -2.03
CA VAL A 82 -5.75 -2.06 -1.57
C VAL A 82 -6.65 -1.00 -0.95
N ALA A 83 -6.14 -0.11 -0.11
CA ALA A 83 -6.95 0.93 0.51
C ALA A 83 -7.57 1.91 -0.50
N MET A 84 -6.83 2.27 -1.55
CA MET A 84 -7.39 3.07 -2.65
C MET A 84 -8.47 2.30 -3.42
N GLY A 85 -8.26 0.99 -3.64
CA GLY A 85 -9.16 0.15 -4.40
C GLY A 85 -10.46 -0.23 -3.68
N THR A 86 -10.41 -0.37 -2.36
CA THR A 86 -11.57 -0.75 -1.53
C THR A 86 -12.23 0.45 -0.84
N GLY A 87 -11.51 1.56 -0.70
CA GLY A 87 -11.93 2.71 0.10
C GLY A 87 -11.75 2.51 1.61
N GLU A 88 -11.17 1.39 2.06
CA GLU A 88 -11.04 1.01 3.46
C GLU A 88 -9.58 0.65 3.80
N PRO A 89 -9.07 0.98 5.00
CA PRO A 89 -7.76 0.52 5.44
C PRO A 89 -7.63 -1.01 5.40
N VAL A 90 -6.43 -1.50 5.09
CA VAL A 90 -6.13 -2.93 5.19
C VAL A 90 -5.97 -3.33 6.65
N HIS A 91 -6.64 -4.40 7.07
CA HIS A 91 -6.67 -4.92 8.43
C HIS A 91 -5.98 -6.29 8.58
N ASP A 92 -5.84 -7.06 7.51
CA ASP A 92 -5.20 -8.38 7.47
C ASP A 92 -4.38 -8.52 6.18
N PHE A 93 -3.20 -9.15 6.26
CA PHE A 93 -2.34 -9.40 5.09
C PHE A 93 -3.07 -10.21 4.01
N ARG A 94 -4.02 -11.07 4.38
CA ARG A 94 -4.83 -11.85 3.44
C ARG A 94 -5.59 -10.97 2.45
N GLN A 95 -6.01 -9.76 2.85
CA GLN A 95 -6.66 -8.83 1.93
C GLN A 95 -5.73 -8.40 0.80
N ILE A 96 -4.42 -8.29 1.05
CA ILE A 96 -3.41 -8.02 0.02
C ILE A 96 -3.26 -9.22 -0.91
N ALA A 97 -3.13 -10.42 -0.34
CA ALA A 97 -2.99 -11.64 -1.12
C ALA A 97 -4.22 -11.88 -2.03
N ASP A 98 -5.43 -11.71 -1.49
CA ASP A 98 -6.69 -11.86 -2.22
C ASP A 98 -6.79 -10.80 -3.33
N TRP A 99 -6.44 -9.55 -3.04
CA TRP A 99 -6.41 -8.46 -4.04
C TRP A 99 -5.48 -8.78 -5.22
N ILE A 100 -4.27 -9.29 -4.94
CA ILE A 100 -3.32 -9.67 -5.98
C ILE A 100 -3.88 -10.82 -6.82
N ALA A 101 -4.43 -11.85 -6.18
CA ALA A 101 -5.03 -12.98 -6.89
C ALA A 101 -6.17 -12.54 -7.82
N GLU A 102 -7.05 -11.64 -7.35
CA GLU A 102 -8.22 -11.18 -8.09
C GLU A 102 -7.90 -10.17 -9.20
N HIS A 103 -6.97 -9.24 -8.96
CA HIS A 103 -6.79 -8.07 -9.83
C HIS A 103 -5.44 -7.99 -10.55
N VAL A 104 -4.42 -8.71 -10.08
CA VAL A 104 -3.10 -8.73 -10.71
C VAL A 104 -2.93 -10.03 -11.49
N ASP A 105 -3.15 -11.17 -10.84
CA ASP A 105 -2.90 -12.48 -11.44
C ASP A 105 -3.96 -12.86 -12.47
N ALA A 106 -5.25 -12.56 -12.19
CA ALA A 106 -6.33 -12.85 -13.11
C ALA A 106 -6.25 -12.07 -14.45
N ARG A 107 -5.31 -11.13 -14.57
CA ARG A 107 -5.06 -10.33 -15.78
C ARG A 107 -3.91 -10.86 -16.64
N GLN A 108 -3.21 -11.92 -16.21
CA GLN A 108 -2.12 -12.57 -16.93
C GLN A 108 -2.60 -13.83 -17.67
#